data_AF-A0A0Q7TL08-F1
#
_entry.id   AF-A0A0Q7TL08-F1
#
_cell.length_a   1.000
_cell.length_b   1.000
_cell.length_c   1.000
_cell.angle_alpha   90.00
_cell.angle_beta   90.00
_cell.angle_gamma   90.00
#
_symmetry.space_group_name_H-M   'P 1'
#
loop_
_entity.id
_entity.type
_entity.pdbx_description
1 polymer ?
#
loop_
_entity_poly.entity_id
_entity_poly.type
_entity_poly.pdbx_seq_one_letter_code
_entity_poly.pdbx_strand_id
1 'polypeptide(L)' 'MSEKPLSDAVRQGWSVVGYTVTDSGGETWKHNFLLSRQGQHKVLTIRKKMMGEGVVASEMEV' A
#
# COMPACT_ATOMS: atom_id res chain seq x y z
N MET A 1 8.02 8.49 6.88
CA MET A 1 7.02 7.47 6.50
C MET A 1 6.97 6.42 7.59
N SER A 2 5.77 6.05 8.03
CA SER A 2 5.56 5.03 9.06
C SER A 2 5.88 3.63 8.55
N GLU A 3 6.24 2.73 9.47
CA GLU A 3 6.45 1.30 9.18
C GLU A 3 5.13 0.54 8.97
N LYS A 4 3.98 1.18 9.24
CA LYS A 4 2.63 0.58 9.13
C LYS A 4 1.72 1.40 8.21
N PRO A 5 2.10 1.63 6.93
CA PRO A 5 1.40 2.56 6.04
C PRO A 5 -0.09 2.21 5.83
N LEU A 6 -0.44 0.92 5.77
CA LEU A 6 -1.83 0.50 5.66
C LEU A 6 -2.64 0.85 6.94
N SER A 7 -2.07 0.58 8.12
CA SER A 7 -2.74 0.93 9.38
C SER A 7 -2.95 2.43 9.49
N ASP A 8 -2.01 3.25 9.02
CA ASP A 8 -2.16 4.69 9.04
C ASP A 8 -3.23 5.18 8.08
N ALA A 9 -3.34 4.60 6.89
CA ALA A 9 -4.42 4.92 5.96
C ALA A 9 -5.78 4.60 6.58
N VAL A 10 -5.93 3.45 7.24
CA VAL A 10 -7.15 3.08 7.97
C VAL A 10 -7.46 4.08 9.09
N ARG A 11 -6.46 4.48 9.89
CA ARG A 11 -6.64 5.51 10.94
C ARG A 11 -7.06 6.87 10.38
N GLN A 12 -6.66 7.20 9.16
CA GLN A 12 -7.07 8.42 8.46
C GLN A 12 -8.44 8.32 7.77
N GLY A 13 -9.18 7.22 8.00
CA GLY A 13 -10.54 7.03 7.49
C GLY A 13 -10.62 6.41 6.08
N TRP A 14 -9.53 5.86 5.55
CA TRP A 14 -9.58 5.10 4.30
C TRP A 14 -10.09 3.67 4.54
N SER A 15 -10.97 3.21 3.68
CA SER A 15 -11.47 1.83 3.66
C SER A 15 -10.74 1.02 2.59
N VAL A 16 -10.34 -0.22 2.92
CA VAL A 16 -9.79 -1.15 1.93
C VAL A 16 -10.94 -1.76 1.13
N VAL A 17 -10.98 -1.51 -0.16
CA VAL A 17 -12.05 -2.00 -1.06
C VAL A 17 -11.53 -2.96 -2.13
N GLY A 18 -10.21 -3.12 -2.25
CA GLY A 18 -9.59 -4.11 -3.12
C GLY A 18 -8.16 -4.42 -2.67
N TYR A 19 -7.71 -5.63 -2.98
CA TYR A 19 -6.36 -6.09 -2.69
C TYR A 19 -5.87 -7.00 -3.80
N THR A 20 -4.66 -6.73 -4.29
CA THR A 20 -3.95 -7.61 -5.21
C THR A 20 -2.47 -7.70 -4.84
N VAL A 21 -1.83 -8.78 -5.27
CA VAL A 21 -0.38 -8.92 -5.22
C VAL A 21 0.13 -8.99 -6.64
N THR A 22 1.16 -8.20 -6.93
CA THR A 22 1.92 -8.32 -8.18
C THR A 22 3.27 -8.92 -7.87
N ASP A 23 3.52 -10.09 -8.44
CA ASP A 23 4.88 -10.62 -8.55
C ASP A 23 5.59 -9.91 -9.71
N SER A 24 6.71 -9.25 -9.40
CA SER A 24 7.50 -8.50 -10.40
C SER A 24 8.69 -9.31 -10.93
N GLY A 25 8.81 -10.59 -10.56
CA GLY A 25 10.00 -11.40 -10.78
C GLY A 25 11.09 -11.07 -9.75
N GLY A 26 11.35 -12.01 -8.83
CA GLY A 26 12.31 -11.89 -7.73
C GLY A 26 11.65 -12.03 -6.35
N GLU A 27 12.35 -11.63 -5.27
CA GLU A 27 11.86 -11.75 -3.87
C GLU A 27 10.90 -10.64 -3.43
N THR A 28 10.55 -9.71 -4.33
CA THR A 28 9.87 -8.47 -3.94
C THR A 28 8.43 -8.44 -4.44
N TRP A 29 7.53 -9.06 -3.67
CA TRP A 29 6.10 -8.91 -3.87
C TRP A 29 5.65 -7.47 -3.61
N LYS A 30 4.79 -6.96 -4.48
CA LYS A 30 4.10 -5.67 -4.29
C LYS A 30 2.67 -5.95 -3.87
N HIS A 31 2.31 -5.49 -2.68
CA HIS A 31 0.95 -5.51 -2.18
C HIS A 31 0.25 -4.22 -2.60
N ASN A 32 -0.82 -4.31 -3.37
CA ASN A 32 -1.57 -3.14 -3.83
C ASN A 32 -2.94 -3.15 -3.16
N PHE A 33 -3.27 -2.06 -2.47
CA PHE A 33 -4.56 -1.87 -1.82
C PHE A 33 -5.30 -0.76 -2.52
N LEU A 34 -6.49 -1.04 -3.05
CA LEU A 34 -7.42 0.00 -3.47
C LEU A 34 -8.11 0.53 -2.21
N LEU A 35 -7.92 1.81 -1.96
CA LEU A 35 -8.47 2.52 -0.82
C LEU A 35 -9.57 3.47 -1.28
N SER A 36 -10.64 3.59 -0.49
CA SER A 36 -11.74 4.52 -0.72
C SER A 36 -11.99 5.40 0.50
N ARG A 37 -12.25 6.69 0.30
CA ARG A 37 -12.66 7.63 1.35
C ARG A 37 -13.50 8.76 0.76
N GLN A 38 -14.76 8.89 1.20
CA GLN A 38 -15.65 9.99 0.80
C GLN A 38 -15.72 10.19 -0.73
N GLY A 39 -15.82 9.09 -1.50
CA GLY A 39 -15.89 9.11 -2.96
C GLY A 39 -14.54 9.23 -3.68
N GLN A 40 -13.43 9.46 -2.97
CA GLN A 40 -12.08 9.46 -3.52
C GLN A 40 -11.46 8.06 -3.47
N HIS A 41 -10.61 7.74 -4.45
CA HIS A 41 -9.89 6.48 -4.53
C HIS A 41 -8.39 6.68 -4.72
N LYS A 42 -7.60 5.82 -4.10
CA LYS A 42 -6.17 5.73 -4.36
C LYS A 42 -5.68 4.30 -4.22
N VAL A 43 -4.58 3.97 -4.89
CA VAL A 43 -3.85 2.73 -4.71
C VAL A 43 -2.68 2.98 -3.76
N LEU A 44 -2.62 2.22 -2.68
CA LEU A 44 -1.45 2.13 -1.80
C LEU A 44 -0.66 0.87 -2.16
N THR A 45 0.54 1.05 -2.68
CA THR A 45 1.47 -0.06 -2.96
C THR A 45 2.50 -0.17 -1.84
N ILE A 46 2.65 -1.36 -1.27
CA ILE A 46 3.62 -1.66 -0.20
C ILE A 46 4.52 -2.80 -0.68
N ARG A 47 5.83 -2.64 -0.45
CA ARG A 47 6.82 -3.72 -0.65
C ARG A 47 7.87 -3.70 0.45
N LYS A 48 8.61 -4.79 0.62
CA LYS A 48 9.80 -4.81 1.48
C LYS A 48 10.90 -3.92 0.90
N LYS A 49 11.70 -3.29 1.77
CA LYS A 49 12.95 -2.65 1.33
C LYS A 49 13.92 -3.69 0.77
N MET A 50 14.72 -3.29 -0.22
CA MET A 50 15.78 -4.14 -0.78
C MET A 50 16.98 -4.25 0.16
N MET A 51 17.19 -3.23 1.02
CA MET A 51 18.24 -3.20 2.02
C MET A 51 17.70 -2.64 3.34
N GLY A 52 18.11 -3.25 4.45
CA GLY A 52 17.65 -2.90 5.79
C GLY A 52 16.22 -3.36 6.11
N GLU A 53 15.71 -2.92 7.26
CA GLU A 53 14.40 -3.31 7.78
C GLU A 53 13.27 -2.36 7.33
N GLY A 54 12.06 -2.93 7.29
CA GLY A 54 10.82 -2.21 7.01
C GLY A 54 10.35 -2.28 5.56
N VAL A 55 9.39 -1.41 5.27
CA VAL A 55 8.67 -1.37 3.99
C VAL A 55 8.87 -0.04 3.26
N VAL A 56 8.62 -0.07 1.95
CA VAL A 56 8.47 1.12 1.10
C VAL A 56 7.01 1.18 0.68
N ALA A 57 6.41 2.37 0.79
CA ALA A 57 5.06 2.65 0.35
C ALA A 57 5.06 3.72 -0.75
N SER A 58 4.17 3.56 -1.73
CA SER A 58 3.85 4.58 -2.73
C SER A 58 2.35 4.67 -2.90
N GLU A 59 1.86 5.87 -3.24
CA GLU A 59 0.44 6.14 -3.45
C GLU A 59 0.20 6.63 -4.88
N MET A 60 -0.94 6.24 -5.46
CA MET A 60 -1.39 6.68 -6.79
C MET A 60 -2.89 6.98 -6.74
N GLU A 61 -3.27 8.22 -7.02
CA GLU A 61 -4.68 8.63 -7.15
C GLU A 61 -5.34 7.96 -8.37
N VAL A 62 -6.63 7.62 -8.28
CA VAL A 62 -7.40 6.93 -9.34
C VAL A 62 -8.75 7.60 -9.55
#